data_AF-A0A1F9KKN3-F1
#
_entry.id   AF-A0A1F9KKN3-F1
#
_cell.length_a   1.000
_cell.length_b   1.000
_cell.length_c   1.000
_cell.angle_alpha   90.00
_cell.angle_beta   90.00
_cell.angle_gamma   90.00
#
_symmetry.space_group_name_H-M   'P 1'
#
loop_
_entity.id
_entity.type
_entity.pdbx_description
1 polymer ?
#
loop_
_entity_poly.entity_id
_entity_poly.type
_entity_poly.pdbx_seq_one_letter_code
_entity_poly.pdbx_strand_id
1 'polypeptide(L)'
;MSRPRRKAALPVMLIVAILVAPLSVSAEDAIEKAGVGVGVSAGNVVLLPIKALSVFVGLAVGAASFVLSGGNAELTKQIWNDVTEGPYVITPEVARAGIGERPELQKK
;
A
#
# COMPACT_ATOMS: atom_id res chain seq x y z
N MET A 1 58.26 -33.69 -4.65
CA MET A 1 57.71 -32.48 -5.31
C MET A 1 56.21 -32.65 -5.47
N SER A 2 55.42 -32.21 -4.49
CA SER A 2 53.99 -32.49 -4.33
C SER A 2 53.11 -31.45 -5.03
N ARG A 3 52.29 -31.88 -6.00
CA ARG A 3 51.32 -31.05 -6.73
C ARG A 3 50.14 -30.67 -5.83
N PRO A 4 49.67 -29.40 -5.80
CA PRO A 4 48.64 -28.99 -4.87
C PRO A 4 47.23 -29.41 -5.31
N ARG A 5 46.48 -29.84 -4.28
CA ARG A 5 45.08 -30.25 -4.18
C ARG A 5 44.11 -29.34 -4.97
N ARG A 6 43.82 -29.64 -6.24
CA ARG A 6 42.73 -28.96 -7.00
C ARG A 6 41.32 -29.51 -6.71
N LYS A 7 41.18 -30.69 -6.09
CA LYS A 7 39.87 -31.35 -5.90
C LYS A 7 39.06 -30.84 -4.71
N ALA A 8 39.68 -30.13 -3.76
CA ALA A 8 39.01 -29.59 -2.58
C ALA A 8 38.41 -28.18 -2.79
N ALA A 9 38.74 -27.50 -3.90
CA ALA A 9 38.27 -26.14 -4.17
C ALA A 9 36.81 -26.09 -4.66
N LEU A 10 36.37 -27.12 -5.40
CA LEU A 10 35.03 -27.19 -5.99
C LEU A 10 33.88 -27.27 -4.96
N PRO A 11 33.93 -28.13 -3.92
CA PRO A 11 32.85 -28.21 -2.93
C PRO A 11 32.77 -26.95 -2.07
N VAL A 12 33.91 -26.32 -1.75
CA VAL A 12 33.96 -25.06 -0.98
C VAL A 12 33.34 -23.92 -1.79
N MET A 13 33.63 -23.85 -3.08
CA MET A 13 33.05 -22.83 -3.97
C MET A 13 31.53 -22.99 -4.14
N LEU A 14 31.03 -24.23 -4.18
CA LEU A 14 29.59 -24.53 -4.21
C LEU A 14 28.89 -24.13 -2.90
N ILE A 15 29.50 -24.42 -1.74
CA ILE A 15 28.96 -24.02 -0.44
C ILE A 15 28.93 -22.49 -0.31
N VAL A 16 29.98 -21.79 -0.75
CA VAL A 16 30.01 -20.32 -0.80
C VAL A 16 28.96 -19.77 -1.76
N ALA A 17 28.77 -20.37 -2.93
CA ALA A 17 27.74 -19.94 -3.88
C ALA A 17 26.32 -20.12 -3.32
N ILE A 18 26.05 -21.22 -2.60
CA ILE A 18 24.76 -21.47 -1.94
C ILE A 18 24.51 -20.50 -0.77
N LEU A 19 25.57 -20.14 -0.02
CA LEU A 19 25.48 -19.17 1.08
C LEU A 19 25.34 -17.71 0.60
N VAL A 20 25.86 -17.39 -0.58
CA VAL A 20 25.79 -16.03 -1.17
C VAL A 20 24.55 -15.85 -2.05
N ALA A 21 23.98 -16.91 -2.62
CA ALA A 21 22.77 -16.87 -3.45
C ALA A 21 21.54 -16.18 -2.81
N PRO A 22 21.22 -16.34 -1.50
CA PRO A 22 20.08 -15.66 -0.90
C PRO A 22 20.36 -14.19 -0.54
N LEU A 23 21.61 -13.71 -0.61
CA LEU A 23 21.93 -12.29 -0.34
C LEU A 23 21.47 -11.36 -1.46
N SER A 24 21.10 -11.91 -2.63
CA SER A 24 20.46 -11.17 -3.72
C SER A 24 18.95 -10.98 -3.53
N VAL A 25 18.38 -11.39 -2.38
CA VAL A 25 17.13 -10.78 -1.89
C VAL A 25 17.44 -9.30 -1.67
N SER A 26 17.14 -8.50 -2.70
CA SER A 26 17.53 -7.11 -2.82
C SER A 26 17.12 -6.33 -1.57
N ALA A 27 18.10 -5.79 -0.84
CA ALA A 27 17.84 -4.92 0.30
C ALA A 27 16.96 -3.72 -0.11
N GLU A 28 17.05 -3.28 -1.36
CA GLU A 28 16.16 -2.27 -1.94
C GLU A 28 14.69 -2.71 -1.96
N ASP A 29 14.38 -3.95 -2.35
CA ASP A 29 12.99 -4.46 -2.33
C ASP A 29 12.44 -4.51 -0.89
N ALA A 30 13.30 -4.81 0.11
CA ALA A 30 12.91 -4.83 1.51
C ALA A 30 12.70 -3.43 2.09
N ILE A 31 13.58 -2.48 1.77
CA ILE A 31 13.48 -1.08 2.18
C ILE A 31 12.27 -0.42 1.54
N GLU A 32 12.00 -0.66 0.26
CA GLU A 32 10.82 -0.13 -0.42
C GLU A 32 9.54 -0.63 0.24
N LYS A 33 9.42 -1.96 0.47
CA LYS A 33 8.26 -2.53 1.15
C LYS A 33 8.06 -1.97 2.55
N ALA A 34 9.14 -1.81 3.31
CA ALA A 34 9.08 -1.20 4.64
C ALA A 34 8.64 0.27 4.56
N GLY A 35 9.20 1.04 3.62
CA GLY A 35 8.85 2.45 3.40
C GLY A 35 7.38 2.63 3.01
N VAL A 36 6.88 1.82 2.08
CA VAL A 36 5.45 1.79 1.69
C VAL A 36 4.58 1.40 2.88
N GLY A 37 4.96 0.36 3.63
CA GLY A 37 4.23 -0.07 4.82
C GLY A 37 4.12 1.02 5.88
N VAL A 38 5.23 1.70 6.20
CA VAL A 38 5.26 2.83 7.13
C VAL A 38 4.43 4.00 6.61
N GLY A 39 4.60 4.39 5.34
CA GLY A 39 3.88 5.50 4.74
C GLY A 39 2.36 5.29 4.73
N VAL A 40 1.92 4.11 4.34
CA VAL A 40 0.50 3.72 4.36
C VAL A 40 -0.05 3.70 5.79
N SER A 41 0.69 3.14 6.74
CA SER A 41 0.26 3.08 8.15
C SER A 41 0.13 4.47 8.76
N ALA A 42 1.13 5.33 8.58
CA ALA A 42 1.12 6.72 9.05
C ALA A 42 -0.01 7.52 8.39
N GLY A 43 -0.24 7.34 7.09
CA GLY A 43 -1.34 7.98 6.38
C GLY A 43 -2.71 7.58 6.94
N ASN A 44 -2.91 6.30 7.28
CA ASN A 44 -4.16 5.81 7.84
C ASN A 44 -4.47 6.32 9.24
N VAL A 45 -3.45 6.59 10.06
CA VAL A 45 -3.64 7.22 11.39
C VAL A 45 -4.35 8.56 11.27
N VAL A 46 -4.08 9.32 10.20
CA VAL A 46 -4.71 10.62 9.96
C VAL A 46 -5.99 10.49 9.13
N LEU A 47 -6.00 9.63 8.10
CA LEU A 47 -7.15 9.46 7.21
C LEU A 47 -8.38 8.94 7.95
N LEU A 48 -8.23 7.94 8.81
CA LEU A 48 -9.36 7.27 9.46
C LEU A 48 -10.22 8.22 10.32
N PRO A 49 -9.63 9.03 11.23
CA PRO A 49 -10.40 10.04 11.96
C PRO A 49 -11.10 11.05 11.05
N ILE A 50 -10.41 11.53 10.02
CA ILE A 50 -10.97 12.52 9.08
C ILE A 50 -12.15 11.93 8.30
N LYS A 51 -12.01 10.71 7.78
CA LYS A 51 -13.08 10.02 7.05
C LYS A 51 -14.27 9.71 7.96
N ALA A 52 -14.02 9.31 9.22
CA ALA A 52 -15.10 9.13 10.19
C ALA A 52 -15.88 10.44 10.40
N LEU A 53 -15.19 11.56 10.62
CA LEU A 53 -15.83 12.86 10.79
C LEU A 53 -16.60 13.28 9.54
N SER A 54 -16.06 13.07 8.33
CA SER A 54 -16.75 13.41 7.09
C SER A 54 -18.03 12.61 6.92
N VAL A 55 -18.06 11.34 7.29
CA VAL A 55 -19.26 10.51 7.27
C VAL A 55 -20.31 11.04 8.23
N PHE A 56 -19.94 11.41 9.46
CA PHE A 56 -20.90 11.99 10.41
C PHE A 56 -21.52 13.29 9.91
N VAL A 57 -20.69 14.19 9.38
CA VAL A 57 -21.17 15.44 8.78
C VAL A 57 -22.08 15.14 7.58
N GLY A 58 -21.64 14.24 6.70
CA GLY A 58 -22.42 13.82 5.52
C GLY A 58 -23.76 13.20 5.86
N LEU A 59 -23.82 12.38 6.93
CA LEU A 59 -25.06 11.82 7.43
C LEU A 59 -26.02 12.92 7.88
N ALA A 60 -25.53 13.89 8.66
CA ALA A 60 -26.33 15.03 9.11
C ALA A 60 -26.81 15.90 7.93
N VAL A 61 -25.95 16.16 6.95
CA VAL A 61 -26.28 16.93 5.74
C VAL A 61 -27.32 16.18 4.89
N GLY A 62 -27.18 14.87 4.70
CA GLY A 62 -28.16 14.07 3.96
C GLY A 62 -29.54 14.05 4.65
N ALA A 63 -29.57 13.96 5.98
CA ALA A 63 -30.81 14.07 6.75
C ALA A 63 -31.44 15.46 6.66
N ALA A 64 -30.64 16.53 6.76
CA ALA A 64 -31.12 17.89 6.55
C ALA A 64 -31.68 18.08 5.14
N SER A 65 -31.00 17.53 4.13
CA SER A 65 -31.44 17.53 2.74
C SER A 65 -32.80 16.86 2.55
N PHE A 66 -33.08 15.76 3.26
CA PHE A 66 -34.39 15.10 3.23
C PHE A 66 -35.50 16.07 3.65
N VAL A 67 -35.32 16.77 4.78
CA VAL A 67 -36.32 17.70 5.32
C VAL A 67 -36.50 18.90 4.39
N LEU A 68 -35.40 19.50 3.95
CA LEU A 68 -35.41 20.73 3.14
C LEU A 68 -35.93 20.51 1.71
N SER A 69 -35.79 19.29 1.18
CA SER A 69 -36.30 18.93 -0.15
C SER A 69 -37.75 18.43 -0.15
N GLY A 70 -38.43 18.46 1.01
CA GLY A 70 -39.81 17.95 1.13
C GLY A 70 -39.91 16.43 1.11
N GLY A 71 -38.86 15.72 1.54
CA GLY A 71 -38.83 14.26 1.64
C GLY A 71 -38.21 13.55 0.44
N ASN A 72 -37.30 14.18 -0.30
CA ASN A 72 -36.62 13.53 -1.43
C ASN A 72 -35.61 12.48 -0.95
N ALA A 73 -36.07 11.23 -0.84
CA ALA A 73 -35.25 10.11 -0.41
C ALA A 73 -34.10 9.78 -1.39
N GLU A 74 -34.26 10.08 -2.68
CA GLU A 74 -33.23 9.78 -3.67
C GLU A 74 -32.02 10.69 -3.50
N LEU A 75 -32.27 11.99 -3.31
CA LEU A 75 -31.22 12.97 -3.02
C LEU A 75 -30.49 12.63 -1.71
N THR A 76 -31.23 12.28 -0.66
CA THR A 76 -30.62 11.87 0.62
C THR A 76 -29.75 10.62 0.48
N LYS A 77 -30.23 9.60 -0.24
CA LYS A 77 -29.44 8.39 -0.51
C LYS A 77 -28.19 8.69 -1.31
N GLN A 78 -28.29 9.54 -2.34
CA GLN A 78 -27.13 9.94 -3.13
C GLN A 78 -26.07 10.58 -2.25
N ILE A 79 -26.46 11.54 -1.39
CA ILE A 79 -25.53 12.19 -0.46
C ILE A 79 -24.89 11.16 0.50
N TRP A 80 -25.70 10.25 1.07
CA TRP A 80 -25.18 9.24 1.98
C TRP A 80 -24.24 8.24 1.28
N ASN A 81 -24.54 7.84 0.04
CA ASN A 81 -23.64 7.02 -0.75
C ASN A 81 -22.34 7.77 -1.03
N ASP A 82 -22.38 9.01 -1.50
CA ASP A 82 -21.18 9.79 -1.81
C ASP A 82 -20.21 9.93 -0.62
N VAL A 83 -20.73 10.09 0.60
CA VAL A 83 -19.87 10.27 1.79
C VAL A 83 -19.38 8.96 2.39
N THR A 84 -20.16 7.89 2.27
CA THR A 84 -19.81 6.55 2.79
C THR A 84 -18.99 5.73 1.79
N GLU A 85 -19.14 5.97 0.50
CA GLU A 85 -18.37 5.24 -0.50
C GLU A 85 -16.90 5.70 -0.56
N GLY A 86 -16.10 4.86 -1.23
CA GLY A 86 -14.68 5.06 -1.43
C GLY A 86 -13.77 4.30 -0.45
N PRO A 87 -12.44 4.42 -0.63
CA PRO A 87 -11.48 3.71 0.20
C PRO A 87 -11.43 4.30 1.61
N TYR A 88 -11.65 3.45 2.62
CA TYR A 88 -11.56 3.81 4.04
C TYR A 88 -10.14 3.72 4.58
N VAL A 89 -9.28 2.98 3.90
CA VAL A 89 -7.90 2.70 4.29
C VAL A 89 -7.05 2.93 3.04
N ILE A 90 -5.97 3.69 3.20
CA ILE A 90 -4.91 3.77 2.20
C ILE A 90 -4.29 2.37 2.15
N THR A 91 -4.27 1.75 0.98
CA THR A 91 -3.48 0.53 0.74
C THR A 91 -2.32 0.87 -0.20
N PRO A 92 -1.31 0.01 -0.34
CA PRO A 92 -0.24 0.23 -1.31
C PRO A 92 -0.77 0.46 -2.74
N GLU A 93 -1.84 -0.24 -3.12
CA GLU A 93 -2.47 -0.13 -4.44
C GLU A 93 -3.13 1.24 -4.61
N VAL A 94 -3.89 1.70 -3.61
CA VAL A 94 -4.53 3.03 -3.62
C VAL A 94 -3.49 4.14 -3.63
N ALA A 95 -2.42 4.00 -2.83
CA ALA A 95 -1.32 4.96 -2.79
C ALA A 95 -0.60 5.06 -4.16
N ARG A 96 -0.37 3.93 -4.82
CA ARG A 96 0.23 3.88 -6.16
C ARG A 96 -0.70 4.47 -7.23
N ALA A 97 -2.00 4.18 -7.17
CA ALA A 97 -2.97 4.79 -8.08
C ALA A 97 -3.01 6.32 -7.96
N GLY A 98 -2.85 6.86 -6.74
CA GLY A 98 -2.86 8.30 -6.48
C GLY A 98 -1.66 9.09 -7.05
N ILE A 99 -0.50 8.44 -7.20
CA ILE A 99 0.71 9.06 -7.79
C ILE A 99 0.81 8.85 -9.31
N GLY A 100 -0.08 8.04 -9.89
CA GLY A 100 -0.05 7.61 -11.29
C GLY A 100 0.92 6.45 -11.54
N GLU A 101 0.67 5.68 -12.59
CA GLU A 101 1.60 4.63 -13.01
C GLU A 101 2.89 5.26 -13.54
N ARG A 102 4.01 4.93 -12.89
CA ARG A 102 5.36 5.32 -13.27
C ARG A 102 6.02 4.15 -14.02
N PRO A 103 5.89 4.04 -15.35
CA PRO A 103 6.46 2.93 -16.12
C PRO A 103 7.98 2.81 -15.94
N GLU A 104 8.67 3.90 -15.59
CA GLU A 104 10.08 3.91 -15.23
C GLU A 104 10.43 3.09 -13.97
N LEU A 105 9.47 2.89 -13.05
CA LEU A 105 9.67 2.09 -11.83
C LEU A 105 9.29 0.61 -12.01
N GLN A 106 8.68 0.24 -13.14
CA GLN A 106 8.25 -1.13 -13.42
C GLN A 106 9.29 -1.95 -14.20
N LYS A 107 10.36 -1.32 -14.71
CA LYS A 107 11.47 -2.02 -15.34
C LYS A 107 12.41 -2.57 -14.27
N LYS A 108 12.36 -3.89 -14.07
CA LYS A 108 13.35 -4.66 -13.32
C LYS A 108 14.34 -5.31 -14.28
#